data_AF-A0A1F3G386-F1
#
_entry.id   AF-A0A1F3G386-F1
#
_cell.length_a   1.000
_cell.length_b   1.000
_cell.length_c   1.000
_cell.angle_alpha   90.00
_cell.angle_beta   90.00
_cell.angle_gamma   90.00
#
_symmetry.space_group_name_H-M   'P 1'
#
loop_
_entity.id
_entity.type
_entity.pdbx_description
1 polymer ?
#
loop_
_entity_poly.entity_id
_entity_poly.type
_entity_poly.pdbx_seq_one_letter_code
_entity_poly.pdbx_strand_id
1 'polypeptide(L)'
;MEKIIIKEFGEEVYNFLSKHVDWKSEKTLVLCTSTIFNIENQPQGRYDSILNLKKINNILRINRFFIEINTKLPENGIFIGAVETYPLRVKRFFIKYPKFIAILLYMFWFLYKRIFPKLPLFKKMYFFFTRGVDRVVSKAEALGRLVSCGFEIIEYKECNNVMYFVVKKVKVPAENYQPSYGPIFKMRRVGKGGKIIYVYKFRTMHPYAEFLQDYILKVNGYSDIAKPANDFRLTDWGKFFRKYWLDELPQLFNVLKGEMRLVGVRPVSERFLKEYPEDIREMRLKHKPGCVPPYVALYNNRKKKEEKDGDCPFLLKYIDDEREYLRDFEKNPYTTDIKYFFKAFYNIFFKKITSS
;
A
#
# COMPACT_ATOMS: atom_id res chain seq x y z
N MET A 1 -33.37 -5.74 -17.12
CA MET A 1 -32.07 -5.28 -16.57
C MET A 1 -30.90 -5.76 -17.42
N GLU A 2 -30.79 -7.06 -17.68
CA GLU A 2 -29.82 -7.69 -18.61
C GLU A 2 -29.55 -6.91 -19.91
N LYS A 3 -30.58 -6.68 -20.74
CA LYS A 3 -30.43 -5.96 -22.02
C LYS A 3 -29.79 -4.58 -21.89
N ILE A 4 -30.06 -3.87 -20.80
CA ILE A 4 -29.48 -2.53 -20.54
C ILE A 4 -28.00 -2.65 -20.20
N ILE A 5 -27.63 -3.62 -19.36
CA ILE A 5 -26.25 -3.82 -18.94
C ILE A 5 -25.39 -4.29 -20.11
N ILE A 6 -25.88 -5.24 -20.89
CA ILE A 6 -25.18 -5.72 -22.10
C ILE A 6 -24.98 -4.57 -23.09
N LYS A 7 -26.02 -3.74 -23.32
CA LYS A 7 -25.93 -2.60 -24.23
C LYS A 7 -24.91 -1.55 -23.77
N GLU A 8 -24.88 -1.22 -22.48
CA GLU A 8 -24.04 -0.13 -21.95
C GLU A 8 -22.60 -0.57 -21.62
N PHE A 9 -22.41 -1.80 -21.14
CA PHE A 9 -21.12 -2.27 -20.60
C PHE A 9 -20.54 -3.47 -21.35
N GLY A 10 -21.32 -4.10 -22.22
CA GLY A 10 -20.93 -5.27 -23.00
C GLY A 10 -21.24 -6.61 -22.31
N GLU A 11 -21.26 -7.65 -23.12
CA GLU A 11 -21.60 -9.02 -22.70
C GLU A 11 -20.58 -9.61 -21.72
N GLU A 12 -19.29 -9.33 -21.92
CA GLU A 12 -18.24 -9.80 -21.02
C GLU A 12 -18.43 -9.30 -19.58
N VAL A 13 -18.84 -8.04 -19.43
CA VAL A 13 -19.11 -7.45 -18.12
C VAL A 13 -20.34 -8.10 -17.51
N TYR A 14 -21.42 -8.23 -18.27
CA TYR A 14 -22.63 -8.90 -17.79
C TYR A 14 -22.33 -10.33 -17.31
N ASN A 15 -21.59 -11.12 -18.09
CA ASN A 15 -21.23 -12.50 -17.74
C ASN A 15 -20.37 -12.57 -16.48
N PHE A 16 -19.46 -11.62 -16.27
CA PHE A 16 -18.68 -11.54 -15.03
C PHE A 16 -19.56 -11.20 -13.82
N LEU A 17 -20.41 -10.20 -13.94
CA LEU A 17 -21.29 -9.74 -12.85
C LEU A 17 -22.34 -10.78 -12.47
N SER A 18 -22.87 -11.52 -13.45
CA SER A 18 -23.89 -12.57 -13.25
C SER A 18 -23.39 -13.75 -12.41
N LYS A 19 -22.07 -13.93 -12.25
CA LYS A 19 -21.50 -14.96 -11.37
C LYS A 19 -21.69 -14.66 -9.89
N HIS A 20 -21.91 -13.38 -9.55
CA HIS A 20 -21.89 -12.89 -8.18
C HIS A 20 -23.24 -12.33 -7.73
N VAL A 21 -24.19 -12.14 -8.64
CA VAL A 21 -25.45 -11.45 -8.39
C VAL A 21 -26.58 -12.12 -9.15
N ASP A 22 -27.70 -12.29 -8.46
CA ASP A 22 -28.97 -12.65 -9.10
C ASP A 22 -29.70 -11.38 -9.57
N TRP A 23 -29.83 -11.23 -10.88
CA TRP A 23 -30.53 -10.10 -11.52
C TRP A 23 -32.05 -10.14 -11.35
N LYS A 24 -32.62 -11.29 -10.98
CA LYS A 24 -34.07 -11.44 -10.78
C LYS A 24 -34.48 -11.16 -9.34
N SER A 25 -33.52 -11.18 -8.40
CA SER A 25 -33.78 -10.92 -6.99
C SER A 25 -34.14 -9.45 -6.74
N GLU A 26 -35.25 -9.23 -6.04
CA GLU A 26 -35.64 -7.89 -5.56
C GLU A 26 -34.67 -7.31 -4.51
N LYS A 27 -33.77 -8.15 -3.99
CA LYS A 27 -32.70 -7.75 -3.06
C LYS A 27 -31.42 -7.29 -3.76
N THR A 28 -31.44 -7.16 -5.09
CA THR A 28 -30.34 -6.62 -5.89
C THR A 28 -30.64 -5.17 -6.29
N LEU A 29 -29.83 -4.24 -5.82
CA LEU A 29 -29.91 -2.83 -6.21
C LEU A 29 -28.84 -2.50 -7.25
N VAL A 30 -29.26 -2.01 -8.43
CA VAL A 30 -28.34 -1.58 -9.50
C VAL A 30 -28.42 -0.07 -9.69
N LEU A 31 -27.27 0.59 -9.60
CA LEU A 31 -27.10 2.03 -9.66
C LEU A 31 -26.03 2.43 -10.69
N CYS A 32 -26.14 3.67 -11.17
CA CYS A 32 -25.09 4.34 -11.94
C CYS A 32 -24.96 5.79 -11.44
N THR A 33 -24.50 5.96 -10.21
CA THR A 33 -24.45 7.27 -9.55
C THR A 33 -23.06 7.64 -9.04
N SER A 34 -22.76 8.94 -9.07
CA SER A 34 -21.60 9.54 -8.41
C SER A 34 -21.94 10.31 -7.12
N THR A 35 -23.22 10.41 -6.77
CA THR A 35 -23.70 11.16 -5.61
C THR A 35 -23.94 10.22 -4.43
N ILE A 36 -23.48 10.65 -3.25
CA ILE A 36 -23.65 9.90 -2.00
C ILE A 36 -25.14 9.89 -1.59
N PHE A 37 -25.86 10.99 -1.85
CA PHE A 37 -27.29 11.14 -1.58
C PHE A 37 -28.14 9.97 -2.07
N ASN A 38 -27.84 9.43 -3.26
CA ASN A 38 -28.61 8.32 -3.83
C ASN A 38 -28.44 7.01 -3.04
N ILE A 39 -27.31 6.86 -2.33
CA ILE A 39 -27.05 5.73 -1.43
C ILE A 39 -27.66 6.01 -0.06
N GLU A 40 -27.51 7.22 0.47
CA GLU A 40 -28.07 7.63 1.77
C GLU A 40 -29.59 7.42 1.83
N ASN A 41 -30.30 7.69 0.72
CA ASN A 41 -31.75 7.48 0.61
C ASN A 41 -32.21 6.03 0.46
N GLN A 42 -31.28 5.06 0.38
CA GLN A 42 -31.68 3.65 0.33
C GLN A 42 -32.01 3.13 1.74
N PRO A 43 -32.99 2.24 1.87
CA PRO A 43 -33.27 1.56 3.13
C PRO A 43 -32.10 0.67 3.56
N GLN A 44 -31.80 0.68 4.85
CA GLN A 44 -30.74 -0.14 5.43
C GLN A 44 -31.17 -1.61 5.48
N GLY A 45 -30.27 -2.52 5.08
CA GLY A 45 -30.49 -3.97 5.17
C GLY A 45 -31.50 -4.55 4.17
N ARG A 46 -32.08 -3.75 3.28
CA ARG A 46 -33.05 -4.22 2.28
C ARG A 46 -32.41 -5.04 1.16
N TYR A 47 -31.21 -4.64 0.74
CA TYR A 47 -30.53 -5.20 -0.43
C TYR A 47 -29.34 -6.04 0.01
N ASP A 48 -29.30 -7.30 -0.42
CA ASP A 48 -28.18 -8.22 -0.18
C ASP A 48 -27.01 -7.89 -1.12
N SER A 49 -27.30 -7.28 -2.28
CA SER A 49 -26.31 -6.88 -3.28
C SER A 49 -26.55 -5.45 -3.76
N ILE A 50 -25.50 -4.62 -3.73
CA ILE A 50 -25.51 -3.27 -4.31
C ILE A 50 -24.46 -3.21 -5.42
N LEU A 51 -24.88 -2.82 -6.62
CA LEU A 51 -24.00 -2.64 -7.77
C LEU A 51 -24.01 -1.17 -8.16
N ASN A 52 -22.84 -0.52 -8.17
CA ASN A 52 -22.70 0.82 -8.74
C ASN A 52 -21.74 0.79 -9.93
N LEU A 53 -22.30 0.86 -11.14
CA LEU A 53 -21.52 0.76 -12.39
C LEU A 53 -20.88 2.09 -12.79
N LYS A 54 -21.14 3.18 -12.04
CA LYS A 54 -20.40 4.43 -12.19
C LYS A 54 -18.97 4.25 -11.66
N LYS A 55 -17.98 4.62 -12.48
CA LYS A 55 -16.58 4.57 -12.09
C LYS A 55 -16.30 5.41 -10.84
N ILE A 56 -15.63 4.82 -9.85
CA ILE A 56 -15.26 5.51 -8.60
C ILE A 56 -14.33 6.72 -8.82
N ASN A 57 -13.63 6.77 -9.96
CA ASN A 57 -12.83 7.93 -10.37
C ASN A 57 -13.64 9.23 -10.37
N ASN A 58 -14.94 9.15 -10.60
CA ASN A 58 -15.86 10.28 -10.70
C ASN A 58 -16.66 10.55 -9.41
N ILE A 59 -16.40 9.78 -8.35
CA ILE A 59 -17.10 9.89 -7.08
C ILE A 59 -16.33 10.85 -6.18
N LEU A 60 -17.02 11.90 -5.70
CA LEU A 60 -16.47 12.78 -4.68
C LEU A 60 -16.42 12.04 -3.35
N ARG A 61 -15.32 12.22 -2.58
CA ARG A 61 -15.13 11.59 -1.27
C ARG A 61 -15.38 10.07 -1.29
N ILE A 62 -14.68 9.34 -2.16
CA ILE A 62 -14.77 7.87 -2.36
C ILE A 62 -14.96 7.08 -1.06
N ASN A 63 -14.19 7.36 -0.01
CA ASN A 63 -14.31 6.65 1.26
C ASN A 63 -15.67 6.84 1.93
N ARG A 64 -16.23 8.06 1.92
CA ARG A 64 -17.56 8.30 2.47
C ARG A 64 -18.61 7.53 1.66
N PHE A 65 -18.48 7.52 0.33
CA PHE A 65 -19.36 6.74 -0.53
C PHE A 65 -19.31 5.24 -0.20
N PHE A 66 -18.12 4.66 0.02
CA PHE A 66 -17.98 3.26 0.44
C PHE A 66 -18.49 2.99 1.85
N ILE A 67 -18.31 3.93 2.78
CA ILE A 67 -18.87 3.86 4.13
C ILE A 67 -20.40 3.80 4.05
N GLU A 68 -21.03 4.69 3.28
CA GLU A 68 -22.49 4.66 3.11
C GLU A 68 -22.98 3.35 2.47
N ILE A 69 -22.25 2.78 1.51
CA ILE A 69 -22.63 1.46 0.98
C ILE A 69 -22.52 0.38 2.07
N ASN A 70 -21.44 0.40 2.85
CA ASN A 70 -21.26 -0.55 3.94
C ASN A 70 -22.38 -0.44 4.98
N THR A 71 -22.80 0.77 5.34
CA THR A 71 -23.90 0.97 6.31
C THR A 71 -25.23 0.44 5.78
N LYS A 72 -25.50 0.54 4.48
CA LYS A 72 -26.73 0.05 3.86
C LYS A 72 -26.76 -1.46 3.62
N LEU A 73 -25.61 -2.11 3.45
CA LEU A 73 -25.54 -3.56 3.24
C LEU A 73 -25.72 -4.35 4.55
N PRO A 74 -26.43 -5.50 4.53
CA PRO A 74 -26.41 -6.45 5.63
C PRO A 74 -25.03 -7.12 5.74
N GLU A 75 -24.76 -7.80 6.86
CA GLU A 75 -23.57 -8.64 7.00
C GLU A 75 -23.50 -9.65 5.86
N ASN A 76 -22.28 -9.89 5.35
CA ASN A 76 -22.03 -10.71 4.15
C ASN A 76 -22.62 -10.18 2.83
N GLY A 77 -23.24 -9.00 2.82
CA GLY A 77 -23.76 -8.37 1.60
C GLY A 77 -22.66 -8.06 0.58
N ILE A 78 -23.01 -8.11 -0.70
CA ILE A 78 -22.07 -7.92 -1.82
C ILE A 78 -22.14 -6.48 -2.33
N PHE A 79 -20.97 -5.87 -2.51
CA PHE A 79 -20.83 -4.63 -3.25
C PHE A 79 -20.02 -4.85 -4.53
N ILE A 80 -20.54 -4.37 -5.65
CA ILE A 80 -19.84 -4.35 -6.93
C ILE A 80 -19.66 -2.92 -7.39
N GLY A 81 -18.45 -2.61 -7.85
CA GLY A 81 -18.17 -1.32 -8.46
C GLY A 81 -17.17 -1.39 -9.60
N ALA A 82 -16.95 -0.22 -10.21
CA ALA A 82 -16.05 -0.06 -11.35
C ALA A 82 -14.98 1.00 -11.07
N VAL A 83 -13.77 0.79 -11.57
CA VAL A 83 -12.68 1.77 -11.52
C VAL A 83 -11.83 1.68 -12.78
N GLU A 84 -11.52 2.83 -13.36
CA GLU A 84 -10.48 2.92 -14.36
C GLU A 84 -9.15 3.16 -13.64
N THR A 85 -8.34 2.10 -13.56
CA THR A 85 -7.03 2.18 -12.89
C THR A 85 -6.05 3.00 -13.71
N TYR A 86 -5.00 3.51 -13.06
CA TYR A 86 -3.94 4.26 -13.73
C TYR A 86 -3.34 3.51 -14.95
N PRO A 87 -2.93 2.24 -14.87
CA PRO A 87 -2.40 1.52 -16.03
C PRO A 87 -3.41 1.43 -17.19
N LEU A 88 -4.68 1.14 -16.89
CA LEU A 88 -5.75 1.07 -17.90
C LEU A 88 -5.99 2.42 -18.58
N ARG A 89 -5.92 3.51 -17.81
CA ARG A 89 -6.03 4.86 -18.34
C ARG A 89 -4.89 5.21 -19.30
N VAL A 90 -3.65 4.84 -18.93
CA VAL A 90 -2.48 5.00 -19.80
C VAL A 90 -2.65 4.17 -21.08
N LYS A 91 -3.03 2.89 -20.95
CA LYS A 91 -3.33 2.02 -22.10
C LYS A 91 -4.34 2.67 -23.06
N ARG A 92 -5.48 3.15 -22.54
CA ARG A 92 -6.49 3.86 -23.34
C ARG A 92 -5.92 5.11 -24.03
N PHE A 93 -5.07 5.86 -23.34
CA PHE A 93 -4.47 7.08 -23.88
C PHE A 93 -3.59 6.78 -25.10
N PHE A 94 -2.74 5.76 -25.02
CA PHE A 94 -1.85 5.35 -26.11
C PHE A 94 -2.57 4.60 -27.24
N ILE A 95 -3.75 4.02 -27.00
CA ILE A 95 -4.63 3.50 -28.06
C ILE A 95 -5.30 4.64 -28.83
N LYS A 96 -5.64 5.74 -28.16
CA LYS A 96 -6.39 6.85 -28.75
C LYS A 96 -5.57 7.71 -29.73
N TYR A 97 -4.26 7.83 -29.52
CA TYR A 97 -3.40 8.74 -30.28
C TYR A 97 -2.20 8.00 -30.90
N PRO A 98 -1.70 8.44 -32.08
CA PRO A 98 -0.46 7.93 -32.65
C PRO A 98 0.73 8.08 -31.68
N LYS A 99 1.68 7.13 -31.70
CA LYS A 99 2.74 6.97 -30.68
C LYS A 99 3.47 8.27 -30.30
N PHE A 100 3.94 9.04 -31.28
CA PHE A 100 4.70 10.27 -31.03
C PHE A 100 3.85 11.37 -30.36
N ILE A 101 2.62 11.57 -30.86
CA ILE A 101 1.66 12.52 -30.28
C ILE A 101 1.23 12.07 -28.87
N ALA A 102 1.02 10.77 -28.69
CA ALA A 102 0.66 10.18 -27.41
C ALA A 102 1.72 10.45 -26.34
N ILE A 103 3.01 10.33 -26.66
CA ILE A 103 4.11 10.62 -25.73
C ILE A 103 4.05 12.07 -25.26
N LEU A 104 3.94 13.02 -26.19
CA LEU A 104 3.91 14.44 -25.88
C LEU A 104 2.69 14.81 -25.02
N LEU A 105 1.49 14.41 -25.45
CA LEU A 105 0.27 14.69 -24.71
C LEU A 105 0.24 13.98 -23.35
N TYR A 106 0.81 12.77 -23.26
CA TYR A 106 0.92 12.04 -22.01
C TYR A 106 1.79 12.77 -21.00
N MET A 107 2.91 13.38 -21.43
CA MET A 107 3.77 14.16 -20.54
C MET A 107 2.99 15.31 -19.88
N PHE A 108 2.26 16.10 -20.68
CA PHE A 108 1.41 17.18 -20.15
C PHE A 108 0.29 16.65 -19.25
N TRP A 109 -0.38 15.58 -19.68
CA TRP A 109 -1.43 14.93 -18.90
C TRP A 109 -0.90 14.40 -17.56
N PHE A 110 0.30 13.82 -17.54
CA PHE A 110 0.97 13.32 -16.35
C PHE A 110 1.29 14.48 -15.39
N LEU A 111 1.89 15.57 -15.89
CA LEU A 111 2.15 16.76 -15.08
C LEU A 111 0.86 17.27 -14.42
N TYR A 112 -0.19 17.45 -15.23
CA TYR A 112 -1.47 17.97 -14.77
C TYR A 112 -2.19 17.04 -13.79
N LYS A 113 -2.24 15.73 -14.04
CA LYS A 113 -3.01 14.78 -13.21
C LYS A 113 -2.23 14.15 -12.06
N ARG A 114 -0.90 14.06 -12.13
CA ARG A 114 -0.06 13.42 -11.09
C ARG A 114 0.74 14.40 -10.23
N ILE A 115 1.24 15.48 -10.82
CA ILE A 115 2.16 16.40 -10.14
C ILE A 115 1.41 17.60 -9.56
N PHE A 116 0.58 18.29 -10.35
CA PHE A 116 -0.11 19.51 -9.92
C PHE A 116 -0.98 19.35 -8.66
N PRO A 117 -1.73 18.24 -8.44
CA PRO A 117 -2.52 18.08 -7.22
C PRO A 117 -1.69 17.99 -5.93
N LYS A 118 -0.39 17.70 -6.05
CA LYS A 118 0.54 17.51 -4.93
C LYS A 118 1.33 18.76 -4.60
N LEU A 119 1.47 19.69 -5.54
CA LEU A 119 2.22 20.93 -5.36
C LEU A 119 1.31 22.02 -4.78
N PRO A 120 1.70 22.69 -3.68
CA PRO A 120 0.85 23.68 -3.01
C PRO A 120 0.30 24.76 -3.94
N LEU A 121 1.13 25.26 -4.86
CA LEU A 121 0.79 26.31 -5.82
C LEU A 121 -0.29 25.85 -6.82
N PHE A 122 -0.07 24.71 -7.48
CA PHE A 122 -0.97 24.21 -8.53
C PHE A 122 -2.19 23.46 -7.99
N LYS A 123 -2.17 23.06 -6.72
CA LYS A 123 -3.26 22.33 -6.08
C LYS A 123 -4.58 23.09 -6.16
N LYS A 124 -4.60 24.39 -5.87
CA LYS A 124 -5.82 25.22 -5.92
C LYS A 124 -6.40 25.25 -7.33
N MET A 125 -5.58 25.53 -8.34
CA MET A 125 -6.00 25.55 -9.75
C MET A 125 -6.53 24.18 -10.18
N TYR A 126 -5.81 23.09 -9.86
CA TYR A 126 -6.25 21.74 -10.20
C TYR A 126 -7.65 21.43 -9.65
N PHE A 127 -7.90 21.72 -8.38
CA PHE A 127 -9.21 21.46 -7.76
C PHE A 127 -10.29 22.43 -8.23
N PHE A 128 -9.93 23.66 -8.64
CA PHE A 128 -10.85 24.58 -9.28
C PHE A 128 -11.38 24.01 -10.62
N PHE A 129 -10.49 23.52 -11.49
CA PHE A 129 -10.88 22.98 -12.80
C PHE A 129 -11.52 21.59 -12.71
N THR A 130 -10.96 20.69 -11.89
CA THR A 130 -11.47 19.31 -11.83
C THR A 130 -12.65 19.14 -10.90
N ARG A 131 -12.90 20.10 -10.00
CA ARG A 131 -13.85 19.98 -8.89
C ARG A 131 -13.67 18.69 -8.06
N GLY A 132 -12.48 18.07 -8.13
CA GLY A 132 -12.18 16.80 -7.48
C GLY A 132 -12.73 15.54 -8.17
N VAL A 133 -13.28 15.65 -9.38
CA VAL A 133 -13.78 14.57 -10.25
C VAL A 133 -12.65 14.06 -11.15
N ASP A 134 -12.82 12.87 -11.73
CA ASP A 134 -11.86 12.21 -12.62
C ASP A 134 -10.47 12.02 -11.97
N ARG A 135 -10.48 11.47 -10.76
CA ARG A 135 -9.27 11.14 -9.99
C ARG A 135 -8.54 9.97 -10.63
N VAL A 136 -7.21 10.08 -10.63
CA VAL A 136 -6.32 8.98 -11.01
C VAL A 136 -6.13 8.07 -9.81
N VAL A 137 -6.68 6.86 -9.89
CA VAL A 137 -6.66 5.86 -8.81
C VAL A 137 -5.86 4.64 -9.27
N SER A 138 -4.97 4.14 -8.42
CA SER A 138 -4.26 2.88 -8.69
C SER A 138 -5.10 1.67 -8.27
N LYS A 139 -4.79 0.48 -8.78
CA LYS A 139 -5.41 -0.77 -8.33
C LYS A 139 -5.29 -0.96 -6.81
N ALA A 140 -4.08 -0.76 -6.27
CA ALA A 140 -3.82 -0.82 -4.82
C ALA A 140 -4.64 0.20 -4.03
N GLU A 141 -4.75 1.43 -4.51
CA GLU A 141 -5.54 2.45 -3.82
C GLU A 141 -7.04 2.14 -3.85
N ALA A 142 -7.58 1.68 -4.98
CA ALA A 142 -9.00 1.33 -5.08
C ALA A 142 -9.37 0.18 -4.12
N LEU A 143 -8.60 -0.91 -4.18
CA LEU A 143 -8.81 -2.09 -3.34
C LEU A 143 -8.54 -1.79 -1.86
N GLY A 144 -7.46 -1.05 -1.55
CA GLY A 144 -7.13 -0.69 -0.17
C GLY A 144 -8.18 0.22 0.48
N ARG A 145 -8.81 1.12 -0.28
CA ARG A 145 -9.95 1.91 0.20
C ARG A 145 -11.13 1.02 0.59
N LEU A 146 -11.48 0.04 -0.24
CA LEU A 146 -12.57 -0.91 0.04
C LEU A 146 -12.28 -1.68 1.34
N VAL A 147 -11.06 -2.24 1.48
CA VAL A 147 -10.69 -2.97 2.69
C VAL A 147 -10.70 -2.07 3.93
N SER A 148 -10.20 -0.84 3.83
CA SER A 148 -10.28 0.14 4.93
C SER A 148 -11.73 0.48 5.32
N CYS A 149 -12.66 0.36 4.38
CA CYS A 149 -14.09 0.59 4.59
C CYS A 149 -14.85 -0.69 4.99
N GLY A 150 -14.16 -1.74 5.44
CA GLY A 150 -14.79 -2.93 6.04
C GLY A 150 -15.19 -4.01 5.04
N PHE A 151 -14.68 -3.95 3.82
CA PHE A 151 -14.95 -4.96 2.78
C PHE A 151 -13.81 -5.98 2.64
N GLU A 152 -14.14 -7.23 2.33
CA GLU A 152 -13.21 -8.25 1.86
C GLU A 152 -13.28 -8.33 0.32
N ILE A 153 -12.12 -8.45 -0.33
CA ILE A 153 -12.04 -8.57 -1.79
C ILE A 153 -12.33 -10.02 -2.19
N ILE A 154 -13.41 -10.24 -2.94
CA ILE A 154 -13.73 -11.56 -3.50
C ILE A 154 -12.97 -11.74 -4.82
N GLU A 155 -13.26 -10.87 -5.79
CA GLU A 155 -12.72 -10.96 -7.14
C GLU A 155 -12.64 -9.57 -7.79
N TYR A 156 -11.76 -9.41 -8.77
CA TYR A 156 -11.83 -8.29 -9.70
C TYR A 156 -11.45 -8.77 -11.10
N LYS A 157 -12.02 -8.12 -12.12
CA LYS A 157 -11.74 -8.42 -13.52
C LYS A 157 -11.58 -7.14 -14.33
N GLU A 158 -10.61 -7.10 -15.23
CA GLU A 158 -10.42 -5.99 -16.17
C GLU A 158 -11.14 -6.30 -17.48
N CYS A 159 -12.17 -5.52 -17.82
CA CYS A 159 -12.94 -5.61 -19.05
C CYS A 159 -13.05 -4.22 -19.68
N ASN A 160 -12.90 -4.10 -21.00
CA ASN A 160 -13.11 -2.82 -21.71
C ASN A 160 -12.34 -1.61 -21.12
N ASN A 161 -11.07 -1.81 -20.72
CA ASN A 161 -10.22 -0.81 -20.03
C ASN A 161 -10.79 -0.26 -18.70
N VAL A 162 -11.66 -1.02 -18.04
CA VAL A 162 -12.19 -0.74 -16.70
C VAL A 162 -12.00 -1.98 -15.83
N MET A 163 -11.60 -1.79 -14.58
CA MET A 163 -11.56 -2.87 -13.59
C MET A 163 -12.89 -2.87 -12.83
N TYR A 164 -13.60 -3.99 -12.89
CA TYR A 164 -14.77 -4.27 -12.07
C TYR A 164 -14.31 -5.07 -10.85
N PHE A 165 -14.80 -4.71 -9.67
CA PHE A 165 -14.46 -5.40 -8.43
C PHE A 165 -15.74 -5.89 -7.75
N VAL A 166 -15.63 -7.03 -7.09
CA VAL A 166 -16.65 -7.66 -6.27
C VAL A 166 -16.08 -7.80 -4.86
N VAL A 167 -16.76 -7.19 -3.90
CA VAL A 167 -16.34 -7.21 -2.50
C VAL A 167 -17.50 -7.58 -1.59
N LYS A 168 -17.17 -8.13 -0.43
CA LYS A 168 -18.13 -8.60 0.57
C LYS A 168 -18.02 -7.76 1.82
N LYS A 169 -19.14 -7.34 2.42
CA LYS A 169 -19.12 -6.72 3.74
C LYS A 169 -18.76 -7.77 4.79
N VAL A 170 -17.73 -7.47 5.58
CA VAL A 170 -17.24 -8.34 6.67
C VAL A 170 -17.04 -7.61 7.99
N LYS A 171 -16.89 -6.28 7.94
CA LYS A 171 -16.60 -5.44 9.10
C LYS A 171 -17.28 -4.08 8.95
N VAL A 172 -17.45 -3.41 10.08
CA VAL A 172 -17.78 -1.98 10.12
C VAL A 172 -16.56 -1.17 9.63
N PRO A 173 -16.76 -0.05 8.92
CA PRO A 173 -15.66 0.76 8.40
C PRO A 173 -14.74 1.30 9.50
N ALA A 174 -13.44 1.38 9.23
CA ALA A 174 -12.51 2.01 10.16
C ALA A 174 -12.76 3.53 10.22
N GLU A 175 -12.89 4.07 11.43
CA GLU A 175 -13.10 5.51 11.61
C GLU A 175 -11.88 6.33 11.18
N ASN A 176 -12.13 7.41 10.43
CA ASN A 176 -11.21 8.54 10.23
C ASN A 176 -9.79 8.21 9.73
N TYR A 177 -9.60 7.15 8.93
CA TYR A 177 -8.30 6.93 8.29
C TYR A 177 -8.01 8.00 7.23
N GLN A 178 -7.02 8.85 7.49
CA GLN A 178 -6.51 9.86 6.57
C GLN A 178 -5.13 9.43 6.03
N PRO A 179 -5.05 8.92 4.78
CA PRO A 179 -3.77 8.62 4.18
C PRO A 179 -3.00 9.91 3.88
N SER A 180 -1.68 9.87 4.11
CA SER A 180 -0.79 10.87 3.53
C SER A 180 -0.50 10.54 2.06
N TYR A 181 -0.64 11.52 1.18
CA TYR A 181 -0.27 11.42 -0.25
C TYR A 181 1.11 12.02 -0.55
N GLY A 182 1.82 12.50 0.49
CA GLY A 182 3.14 13.09 0.36
C GLY A 182 4.20 12.06 -0.03
N PRO A 183 5.28 12.49 -0.71
CA PRO A 183 6.39 11.61 -1.10
C PRO A 183 7.21 11.13 0.09
N ILE A 184 7.18 11.86 1.22
CA ILE A 184 7.82 11.47 2.48
C ILE A 184 6.72 11.13 3.48
N PHE A 185 6.91 10.05 4.23
CA PHE A 185 6.08 9.72 5.37
C PHE A 185 6.95 9.46 6.60
N LYS A 186 6.35 9.66 7.77
CA LYS A 186 7.01 9.47 9.06
C LYS A 186 6.35 8.31 9.81
N MET A 187 7.17 7.47 10.44
CA MET A 187 6.71 6.34 11.25
C MET A 187 7.13 6.54 12.70
N ARG A 188 6.19 6.36 13.65
CA ARG A 188 6.52 6.30 15.08
C ARG A 188 7.33 5.04 15.37
N ARG A 189 8.46 5.18 16.02
CA ARG A 189 9.37 4.10 16.41
C ARG A 189 10.00 4.37 17.76
N VAL A 190 10.46 3.30 18.41
CA VAL A 190 11.17 3.39 19.68
C VAL A 190 12.65 3.67 19.42
N GLY A 191 13.18 4.71 20.04
CA GLY A 191 14.59 5.08 20.05
C GLY A 191 15.27 4.77 21.39
N LYS A 192 16.46 5.35 21.59
CA LYS A 192 17.24 5.19 22.83
C LYS A 192 16.40 5.64 24.05
N GLY A 193 16.47 4.85 25.12
CA GLY A 193 15.77 5.09 26.38
C GLY A 193 14.25 4.97 26.27
N GLY A 194 13.73 4.31 25.23
CA GLY A 194 12.29 4.18 25.02
C GLY A 194 11.62 5.41 24.38
N LYS A 195 12.39 6.46 24.10
CA LYS A 195 11.86 7.70 23.51
C LYS A 195 11.27 7.45 22.13
N ILE A 196 10.06 7.95 21.88
CA ILE A 196 9.44 7.85 20.57
C ILE A 196 10.07 8.84 19.60
N ILE A 197 10.54 8.32 18.47
CA ILE A 197 11.11 9.07 17.36
C ILE A 197 10.27 8.89 16.09
N TYR A 198 10.38 9.85 15.17
CA TYR A 198 9.71 9.81 13.88
C TYR A 198 10.70 9.47 12.77
N VAL A 199 10.72 8.21 12.34
CA VAL A 199 11.61 7.74 11.26
C VAL A 199 11.04 8.14 9.91
N TYR A 200 11.81 8.89 9.13
CA TYR A 200 11.40 9.39 7.82
C TYR A 200 11.76 8.40 6.70
N LYS A 201 10.85 8.17 5.76
CA LYS A 201 11.11 7.37 4.56
C LYS A 201 10.41 7.95 3.34
N PHE A 202 10.91 7.64 2.15
CA PHE A 202 10.14 7.88 0.93
C PHE A 202 9.00 6.88 0.81
N ARG A 203 7.85 7.37 0.38
CA ARG A 203 6.67 6.58 0.10
C ARG A 203 6.90 5.77 -1.18
N THR A 204 7.11 4.47 -0.99
CA THR A 204 7.30 3.50 -2.07
C THR A 204 6.00 2.79 -2.46
N MET A 205 5.00 2.81 -1.60
CA MET A 205 3.71 2.19 -1.80
C MET A 205 2.60 3.19 -2.14
N HIS A 206 1.58 2.72 -2.85
CA HIS A 206 0.34 3.45 -3.08
C HIS A 206 -0.40 3.77 -1.76
N PRO A 207 -1.23 4.83 -1.70
CA PRO A 207 -2.10 5.07 -0.56
C PRO A 207 -3.02 3.88 -0.28
N TYR A 208 -3.34 3.61 1.00
CA TYR A 208 -4.12 2.45 1.48
C TYR A 208 -3.48 1.07 1.25
N ALA A 209 -2.22 1.01 0.82
CA ALA A 209 -1.52 -0.26 0.61
C ALA A 209 -1.40 -1.13 1.87
N GLU A 210 -1.37 -0.53 3.06
CA GLU A 210 -1.25 -1.27 4.32
C GLU A 210 -2.42 -2.24 4.56
N PHE A 211 -3.61 -1.92 4.06
CA PHE A 211 -4.81 -2.75 4.20
C PHE A 211 -4.81 -3.98 3.28
N LEU A 212 -3.86 -4.05 2.34
CA LEU A 212 -3.79 -5.11 1.35
C LEU A 212 -2.73 -6.18 1.67
N GLN A 213 -2.06 -6.09 2.83
CA GLN A 213 -1.01 -7.05 3.21
C GLN A 213 -1.54 -8.49 3.21
N ASP A 214 -2.61 -8.75 3.96
CA ASP A 214 -3.16 -10.11 4.12
C ASP A 214 -3.73 -10.63 2.81
N TYR A 215 -4.39 -9.76 2.04
CA TYR A 215 -4.93 -10.10 0.72
C TYR A 215 -3.82 -10.54 -0.24
N ILE A 216 -2.72 -9.81 -0.30
CA ILE A 216 -1.62 -10.13 -1.23
C ILE A 216 -0.89 -11.39 -0.80
N LEU A 217 -0.69 -11.60 0.50
CA LEU A 217 -0.11 -12.84 1.00
C LEU A 217 -1.02 -14.04 0.67
N LYS A 218 -2.33 -13.90 0.79
CA LYS A 218 -3.30 -14.95 0.43
C LYS A 218 -3.27 -15.28 -1.07
N VAL A 219 -3.16 -14.28 -1.95
CA VAL A 219 -3.26 -14.48 -3.41
C VAL A 219 -1.92 -14.83 -4.04
N ASN A 220 -0.83 -14.18 -3.62
CA ASN A 220 0.48 -14.29 -4.27
C ASN A 220 1.48 -15.14 -3.47
N GLY A 221 1.23 -15.39 -2.18
CA GLY A 221 2.19 -16.05 -1.30
C GLY A 221 3.46 -15.23 -1.07
N TYR A 222 4.46 -15.90 -0.49
CA TYR A 222 5.81 -15.35 -0.30
C TYR A 222 6.69 -15.68 -1.52
N SER A 223 7.59 -14.75 -1.84
CA SER A 223 8.73 -14.96 -2.73
C SER A 223 9.90 -15.61 -1.99
N ASP A 224 10.93 -16.02 -2.73
CA ASP A 224 12.18 -16.63 -2.22
C ASP A 224 12.92 -15.79 -1.16
N ILE A 225 12.56 -14.51 -1.01
CA ILE A 225 13.16 -13.57 -0.05
C ILE A 225 12.18 -13.26 1.10
N ALA A 226 11.19 -14.13 1.34
CA ALA A 226 10.13 -13.96 2.35
C ALA A 226 9.36 -12.64 2.26
N LYS A 227 9.27 -12.04 1.05
CA LYS A 227 8.46 -10.85 0.75
C LYS A 227 7.24 -11.25 -0.09
N PRO A 228 6.12 -10.52 -0.06
CA PRO A 228 4.97 -10.85 -0.90
C PRO A 228 5.37 -10.88 -2.38
N ALA A 229 5.09 -11.98 -3.07
CA ALA A 229 5.37 -12.08 -4.50
C ALA A 229 4.43 -11.13 -5.29
N ASN A 230 4.88 -10.64 -6.45
CA ASN A 230 4.08 -9.77 -7.35
C ASN A 230 3.31 -8.63 -6.65
N ASP A 231 3.96 -7.95 -5.70
CA ASP A 231 3.32 -6.92 -4.88
C ASP A 231 2.94 -5.66 -5.68
N PHE A 232 1.65 -5.56 -6.03
CA PHE A 232 1.09 -4.42 -6.75
C PHE A 232 0.87 -3.17 -5.88
N ARG A 233 1.17 -3.23 -4.58
CA ARG A 233 1.15 -2.04 -3.71
C ARG A 233 2.31 -1.12 -3.98
N LEU A 234 3.42 -1.67 -4.48
CA LEU A 234 4.61 -0.89 -4.82
C LEU A 234 4.37 -0.11 -6.12
N THR A 235 4.67 1.18 -6.05
CA THR A 235 4.79 2.02 -7.25
C THR A 235 6.03 1.59 -8.06
N ASP A 236 6.04 1.88 -9.36
CA ASP A 236 7.19 1.52 -10.21
C ASP A 236 8.49 2.20 -9.76
N TRP A 237 8.44 3.50 -9.42
CA TRP A 237 9.57 4.20 -8.78
C TRP A 237 9.86 3.64 -7.38
N GLY A 238 8.85 3.19 -6.65
CA GLY A 238 9.00 2.57 -5.34
C GLY A 238 9.81 1.28 -5.39
N LYS A 239 9.60 0.46 -6.43
CA LYS A 239 10.43 -0.73 -6.70
C LYS A 239 11.88 -0.35 -6.93
N PHE A 240 12.13 0.69 -7.73
CA PHE A 240 13.49 1.23 -7.95
C PHE A 240 14.10 1.73 -6.64
N PHE A 241 13.36 2.52 -5.87
CA PHE A 241 13.86 3.11 -4.61
C PHE A 241 14.23 2.02 -3.60
N ARG A 242 13.41 0.97 -3.45
CA ARG A 242 13.72 -0.15 -2.55
C ARG A 242 14.88 -1.01 -3.03
N LYS A 243 15.02 -1.17 -4.35
CA LYS A 243 16.12 -1.93 -4.96
C LYS A 243 17.47 -1.30 -4.63
N TYR A 244 17.54 0.03 -4.64
CA TYR A 244 18.76 0.79 -4.38
C TYR A 244 18.81 1.45 -2.99
N TRP A 245 17.93 1.03 -2.06
CA TRP A 245 17.84 1.60 -0.70
C TRP A 245 17.61 3.13 -0.63
N LEU A 246 17.18 3.73 -1.74
CA LEU A 246 16.93 5.16 -1.81
C LEU A 246 15.74 5.56 -0.94
N ASP A 247 14.82 4.63 -0.66
CA ASP A 247 13.64 4.90 0.16
C ASP A 247 13.97 5.23 1.62
N GLU A 248 15.13 4.78 2.09
CA GLU A 248 15.61 5.02 3.45
C GLU A 248 16.50 6.27 3.58
N LEU A 249 16.85 6.94 2.48
CA LEU A 249 17.66 8.18 2.52
C LEU A 249 17.10 9.28 3.43
N PRO A 250 15.78 9.50 3.54
CA PRO A 250 15.25 10.50 4.47
C PRO A 250 15.59 10.23 5.94
N GLN A 251 15.97 9.00 6.31
CA GLN A 251 16.42 8.67 7.67
C GLN A 251 17.74 9.35 8.02
N LEU A 252 18.54 9.80 7.05
CA LEU A 252 19.75 10.58 7.33
C LEU A 252 19.42 11.86 8.11
N PHE A 253 18.22 12.42 7.94
CA PHE A 253 17.75 13.53 8.75
C PHE A 253 17.59 13.17 10.24
N ASN A 254 17.19 11.94 10.56
CA ASN A 254 17.17 11.43 11.94
C ASN A 254 18.59 11.26 12.51
N VAL A 255 19.55 10.87 11.67
CA VAL A 255 20.96 10.78 12.06
C VAL A 255 21.53 12.16 12.38
N LEU A 256 21.27 13.16 11.53
CA LEU A 256 21.69 14.55 11.75
C LEU A 256 21.05 15.16 13.01
N LYS A 257 19.80 14.79 13.31
CA LYS A 257 19.13 15.16 14.58
C LYS A 257 19.68 14.43 15.81
N GLY A 258 20.55 13.44 15.63
CA GLY A 258 21.07 12.60 16.71
C GLY A 258 20.05 11.60 17.27
N GLU A 259 18.93 11.34 16.59
CA GLU A 259 17.91 10.35 16.97
C GLU A 259 18.29 8.93 16.56
N MET A 260 19.04 8.81 15.45
CA MET A 260 19.48 7.54 14.86
C MET A 260 20.99 7.57 14.60
N ARG A 261 21.55 6.41 14.25
CA ARG A 261 22.93 6.23 13.78
C ARG A 261 22.93 5.66 12.36
N LEU A 262 24.08 5.70 11.68
CA LEU A 262 24.19 5.16 10.33
C LEU A 262 24.05 3.63 10.33
N VAL A 263 24.73 2.97 11.26
CA VAL A 263 24.63 1.53 11.52
C VAL A 263 24.06 1.31 12.92
N GLY A 264 23.18 0.33 13.05
CA GLY A 264 22.54 -0.01 14.32
C GLY A 264 21.27 -0.82 14.15
N VAL A 265 20.76 -1.35 15.26
CA VAL A 265 19.51 -2.13 15.27
C VAL A 265 18.35 -1.37 14.64
N ARG A 266 17.49 -2.07 13.89
CA ARG A 266 16.40 -1.41 13.16
C ARG A 266 15.43 -0.73 14.14
N PRO A 267 14.94 0.49 13.87
CA PRO A 267 13.91 1.08 14.71
C PRO A 267 12.60 0.27 14.58
N VAL A 268 12.08 -0.23 15.70
CA VAL A 268 10.84 -1.04 15.79
C VAL A 268 9.70 -0.24 16.43
N SER A 269 8.45 -0.67 16.21
CA SER A 269 7.30 -0.05 16.90
C SER A 269 7.24 -0.53 18.35
N GLU A 270 6.51 0.22 19.20
CA GLU A 270 6.30 -0.17 20.60
C GLU A 270 5.65 -1.56 20.72
N ARG A 271 4.70 -1.87 19.83
CA ARG A 271 4.06 -3.20 19.78
C ARG A 271 5.08 -4.31 19.52
N PHE A 272 5.90 -4.15 18.47
CA PHE A 272 6.90 -5.16 18.13
C PHE A 272 8.00 -5.28 19.18
N LEU A 273 8.38 -4.18 19.84
CA LEU A 273 9.40 -4.22 20.89
C LEU A 273 8.99 -5.12 22.07
N LYS A 274 7.69 -5.24 22.36
CA LYS A 274 7.18 -6.13 23.41
C LYS A 274 7.34 -7.61 23.08
N GLU A 275 7.44 -7.97 21.80
CA GLU A 275 7.63 -9.35 21.34
C GLU A 275 9.10 -9.80 21.44
N TYR A 276 10.04 -8.88 21.68
CA TYR A 276 11.45 -9.23 21.86
C TYR A 276 11.72 -9.84 23.25
N PRO A 277 12.65 -10.81 23.34
CA PRO A 277 13.23 -11.24 24.61
C PRO A 277 13.75 -10.05 25.44
N GLU A 278 13.61 -10.15 26.75
CA GLU A 278 13.91 -9.06 27.68
C GLU A 278 15.37 -8.60 27.59
N ASP A 279 16.32 -9.53 27.50
CA ASP A 279 17.75 -9.24 27.35
C ASP A 279 18.02 -8.33 26.14
N ILE A 280 17.46 -8.69 24.98
CA ILE A 280 17.65 -7.92 23.74
C ILE A 280 16.92 -6.60 23.82
N ARG A 281 15.70 -6.58 24.36
CA ARG A 281 14.91 -5.37 24.53
C ARG A 281 15.67 -4.32 25.32
N GLU A 282 16.29 -4.71 26.44
CA GLU A 282 17.13 -3.81 27.23
C GLU A 282 18.36 -3.31 26.46
N MET A 283 19.07 -4.21 25.78
CA MET A 283 20.23 -3.82 24.97
C MET A 283 19.85 -2.83 23.87
N ARG A 284 18.72 -3.01 23.19
CA ARG A 284 18.20 -2.05 22.21
C ARG A 284 17.93 -0.69 22.83
N LEU A 285 17.28 -0.65 23.99
CA LEU A 285 16.91 0.59 24.67
C LEU A 285 18.14 1.39 25.14
N LYS A 286 19.26 0.73 25.42
CA LYS A 286 20.53 1.42 25.74
C LYS A 286 21.13 2.18 24.55
N HIS A 287 20.78 1.80 23.32
CA HIS A 287 21.44 2.26 22.10
C HIS A 287 20.50 3.04 21.18
N LYS A 288 21.07 3.90 20.33
CA LYS A 288 20.31 4.55 19.25
C LYS A 288 20.10 3.54 18.12
N PRO A 289 18.89 3.47 17.52
CA PRO A 289 18.66 2.63 16.36
C PRO A 289 19.43 3.12 15.13
N GLY A 290 19.62 2.25 14.14
CA GLY A 290 20.39 2.52 12.93
C GLY A 290 19.56 2.56 11.65
N CYS A 291 20.07 3.28 10.64
CA CYS A 291 19.55 3.24 9.27
C CYS A 291 19.83 1.87 8.64
N VAL A 292 21.08 1.40 8.73
CA VAL A 292 21.53 0.13 8.17
C VAL A 292 21.55 -0.92 9.29
N PRO A 293 20.66 -1.93 9.25
CA PRO A 293 20.59 -2.92 10.31
C PRO A 293 21.66 -4.01 10.16
N PRO A 294 22.12 -4.62 11.27
CA PRO A 294 23.26 -5.54 11.27
C PRO A 294 23.06 -6.79 10.41
N TYR A 295 21.82 -7.28 10.30
CA TYR A 295 21.52 -8.46 9.49
C TYR A 295 21.84 -8.27 8.00
N VAL A 296 21.90 -7.03 7.49
CA VAL A 296 22.34 -6.78 6.10
C VAL A 296 23.84 -7.03 5.96
N ALA A 297 24.62 -6.68 6.97
CA ALA A 297 26.07 -6.93 6.98
C ALA A 297 26.38 -8.44 7.13
N LEU A 298 25.57 -9.15 7.93
CA LEU A 298 25.78 -10.54 8.29
C LEU A 298 25.06 -11.55 7.38
N TYR A 299 24.40 -11.08 6.31
CA TYR A 299 23.65 -11.91 5.36
C TYR A 299 24.40 -13.16 4.85
N ASN A 300 25.71 -13.06 4.62
CA ASN A 300 26.51 -14.17 4.08
C ASN A 300 26.64 -15.36 5.04
N ASN A 301 26.53 -15.13 6.35
CA ASN A 301 26.62 -16.20 7.36
C ASN A 301 25.34 -17.06 7.40
N ARG A 302 24.28 -16.68 6.67
CA ARG A 302 22.92 -17.24 6.79
C ARG A 302 22.48 -18.18 5.69
N LYS A 303 23.07 -18.16 4.48
CA LYS A 303 22.76 -19.16 3.43
C LYS A 303 22.96 -20.62 3.90
N LYS A 304 23.66 -20.84 5.04
CA LYS A 304 23.85 -22.14 5.70
C LYS A 304 22.81 -22.49 6.79
N LYS A 305 21.95 -21.54 7.21
CA LYS A 305 21.08 -21.68 8.40
C LYS A 305 19.57 -21.71 8.07
N GLU A 306 19.19 -21.49 6.81
CA GLU A 306 17.80 -21.34 6.36
C GLU A 306 16.94 -22.63 6.42
N GLU A 307 17.51 -23.79 6.75
CA GLU A 307 16.81 -25.08 6.76
C GLU A 307 16.02 -25.38 8.05
N LYS A 308 16.12 -24.58 9.12
CA LYS A 308 15.58 -24.94 10.45
C LYS A 308 14.48 -24.06 11.05
N ASP A 309 14.24 -22.87 10.51
CA ASP A 309 13.27 -21.95 11.11
C ASP A 309 11.95 -21.94 10.33
N GLY A 310 10.97 -22.69 10.85
CA GLY A 310 9.55 -22.60 10.47
C GLY A 310 8.94 -21.20 10.72
N ASP A 311 7.64 -21.12 10.99
CA ASP A 311 6.78 -19.91 11.07
C ASP A 311 7.16 -18.85 12.15
N CYS A 312 8.43 -18.55 12.35
CA CYS A 312 8.91 -17.48 13.22
C CYS A 312 8.75 -16.11 12.52
N PRO A 313 8.16 -15.09 13.19
CA PRO A 313 8.06 -13.73 12.66
C PRO A 313 9.40 -13.19 12.13
N PHE A 314 9.37 -12.56 10.95
CA PHE A 314 10.56 -12.11 10.21
C PHE A 314 11.59 -11.37 11.08
N LEU A 315 11.17 -10.49 12.00
CA LEU A 315 12.12 -9.76 12.86
C LEU A 315 12.83 -10.62 13.91
N LEU A 316 12.18 -11.67 14.42
CA LEU A 316 12.77 -12.56 15.42
C LEU A 316 13.88 -13.42 14.80
N LYS A 317 13.82 -13.68 13.48
CA LYS A 317 14.90 -14.32 12.71
C LYS A 317 16.21 -13.53 12.70
N TYR A 318 16.22 -12.28 13.17
CA TYR A 318 17.39 -11.40 13.18
C TYR A 318 17.92 -11.07 14.58
N ILE A 319 17.37 -11.70 15.63
CA ILE A 319 17.78 -11.42 17.01
C ILE A 319 19.26 -11.70 17.25
N ASP A 320 19.78 -12.82 16.76
CA ASP A 320 21.18 -13.19 17.01
C ASP A 320 22.17 -12.20 16.37
N ASP A 321 21.89 -11.73 15.16
CA ASP A 321 22.69 -10.73 14.46
C ASP A 321 22.65 -9.37 15.17
N GLU A 322 21.48 -9.01 15.72
CA GLU A 322 21.35 -7.82 16.54
C GLU A 322 22.12 -7.96 17.85
N ARG A 323 22.10 -9.15 18.48
CA ARG A 323 22.86 -9.46 19.71
C ARG A 323 24.36 -9.38 19.47
N GLU A 324 24.86 -10.02 18.41
CA GLU A 324 26.27 -10.00 18.00
C GLU A 324 26.75 -8.55 17.80
N TYR A 325 25.99 -7.78 17.01
CA TYR A 325 26.32 -6.39 16.76
C TYR A 325 26.35 -5.54 18.03
N LEU A 326 25.34 -5.65 18.90
CA LEU A 326 25.28 -4.84 20.11
C LEU A 326 26.44 -5.16 21.07
N ARG A 327 26.86 -6.43 21.17
CA ARG A 327 28.05 -6.83 21.95
C ARG A 327 29.34 -6.29 21.36
N ASP A 328 29.51 -6.39 20.04
CA ASP A 328 30.66 -5.81 19.32
C ASP A 328 30.69 -4.28 19.48
N PHE A 329 29.51 -3.66 19.49
CA PHE A 329 29.34 -2.22 19.63
C PHE A 329 29.72 -1.73 21.03
N GLU A 330 29.30 -2.42 22.09
CA GLU A 330 29.67 -2.09 23.47
C GLU A 330 31.18 -2.20 23.71
N LYS A 331 31.86 -3.14 23.03
CA LYS A 331 33.32 -3.29 23.12
C LYS A 331 34.07 -2.20 22.36
N ASN A 332 33.71 -1.97 21.10
CA ASN A 332 34.41 -1.02 20.22
C ASN A 332 33.43 -0.27 19.31
N PRO A 333 32.83 0.85 19.77
CA PRO A 333 31.76 1.54 19.05
C PRO A 333 32.13 2.00 17.63
N TYR A 334 33.32 2.59 17.46
CA TYR A 334 33.72 3.20 16.19
C TYR A 334 34.12 2.17 15.13
N THR A 335 34.92 1.17 15.52
CA THR A 335 35.39 0.15 14.58
C THR A 335 34.25 -0.78 14.17
N THR A 336 33.32 -1.09 15.08
CA THR A 336 32.14 -1.89 14.79
C THR A 336 31.23 -1.21 13.76
N ASP A 337 30.91 0.07 13.94
CA ASP A 337 30.10 0.81 12.96
C ASP A 337 30.71 0.78 11.55
N ILE A 338 32.00 1.09 11.44
CA ILE A 338 32.72 1.12 10.16
C ILE A 338 32.73 -0.26 9.50
N LYS A 339 33.07 -1.30 10.27
CA LYS A 339 33.11 -2.70 9.83
C LYS A 339 31.76 -3.15 9.29
N TYR A 340 30.67 -2.90 10.03
CA TYR A 340 29.33 -3.30 9.62
C TYR A 340 28.81 -2.46 8.46
N PHE A 341 29.15 -1.17 8.39
CA PHE A 341 28.78 -0.29 7.28
C PHE A 341 29.31 -0.81 5.95
N PHE A 342 30.62 -1.06 5.85
CA PHE A 342 31.23 -1.52 4.60
C PHE A 342 30.75 -2.93 4.20
N LYS A 343 30.55 -3.83 5.17
CA LYS A 343 29.94 -5.15 4.91
C LYS A 343 28.52 -5.03 4.36
N ALA A 344 27.69 -4.19 4.97
CA ALA A 344 26.32 -3.97 4.49
C ALA A 344 26.31 -3.31 3.12
N PHE A 345 27.14 -2.30 2.90
CA PHE A 345 27.29 -1.62 1.60
C PHE A 345 27.67 -2.61 0.49
N TYR A 346 28.66 -3.46 0.74
CA TYR A 346 29.05 -4.52 -0.20
C TYR A 346 27.87 -5.44 -0.52
N ASN A 347 27.13 -5.91 0.49
CA ASN A 347 26.00 -6.81 0.27
C ASN A 347 24.82 -6.14 -0.46
N ILE A 348 24.56 -4.85 -0.22
CA ILE A 348 23.52 -4.09 -0.93
C ILE A 348 23.87 -3.98 -2.43
N PHE A 349 25.09 -3.56 -2.76
CA PHE A 349 25.50 -3.31 -4.14
C PHE A 349 25.77 -4.60 -4.93
N PHE A 350 26.51 -5.54 -4.35
CA PHE A 350 26.98 -6.74 -5.07
C PHE A 350 26.06 -7.94 -4.91
N LYS A 351 25.30 -8.04 -3.80
CA LYS A 351 24.36 -9.15 -3.55
C LYS A 351 22.88 -8.78 -3.67
N LYS A 352 22.59 -7.54 -4.08
CA LYS A 352 21.23 -7.05 -4.39
C LYS A 352 20.22 -7.24 -3.24
N ILE A 353 20.67 -7.12 -1.99
CA ILE A 353 19.77 -7.13 -0.83
C ILE A 353 18.90 -5.88 -0.89
N THR A 354 17.58 -6.05 -0.85
CA THR A 354 16.61 -4.95 -0.97
C THR A 354 16.06 -4.52 0.38
N SER A 355 15.75 -3.23 0.54
CA SER A 355 15.13 -2.71 1.76
C SER A 355 13.74 -3.34 2.00
N SER A 356 13.36 -3.48 3.28
CA SER A 356 12.08 -4.07 3.72
C SER A 356 10.91 -3.11 3.59
#